data_AF-A0A353BHD8-F1
#
_entry.id   AF-A0A353BHD8-F1
#
_cell.length_a   1.000
_cell.length_b   1.000
_cell.length_c   1.000
_cell.angle_alpha   90.00
_cell.angle_beta   90.00
_cell.angle_gamma   90.00
#
_symmetry.space_group_name_H-M   'P 1'
#
loop_
_entity.id
_entity.type
_entity.pdbx_description
1 polymer ?
#
loop_
_entity_poly.entity_id
_entity_poly.type
_entity_poly.pdbx_seq_one_letter_code
_entity_poly.pdbx_strand_id
1 'polypeptide(L)'
;MKNVLIVDDEKSFLSLLEEGFKASRQDFKVSTAENGRQAVEHLRSNQVDLVVTDIKMPQMDGFELLSYLKESHPNVPVILMTAFGTHDIEERLRAMGASQYLEKPLDFEMLAGKIVEELAETMSRQVKEDPGARPKGRKTRVLACGPHFAVPEQVAALLDPKDFAVKTAERLWEVPKSVQAERPEVILLSVPREQDMADLKKAVEEIQSQNPLRPVILLAEDANPPRMLDFWRLGASDLVLRARAVQELVPAIDRSLRNYQQAKAYFTSQLRVSYETEIKRLHSEMSDELNRILNLEDELSGVSGQMIKVLVNAVEIGDPYVRGHSERVASRAKRIVDHMNQGYLMSRGVMDAGELEMACLLHDIGKLGVPDSVLNQRHQLSDSEWSLIRRHPHLGAEIVANIGQLHGISPDIRHHHERWDGGGYPDGLKGDDIPIKARVIAVADAFDAMASPRVYRQPMPLPVIVDEIRKQSGSQFDPQVVDGLMGMVGEM
;
A
#
# COMPACT_ATOMS: atom_id res chain seq x y z
N MET A 1 27.46 19.54 -2.07
CA MET A 1 26.10 19.66 -2.64
C MET A 1 26.27 20.05 -4.10
N LYS A 2 25.66 19.32 -5.03
CA LYS A 2 25.81 19.54 -6.48
C LYS A 2 24.93 20.70 -6.95
N ASN A 3 25.33 21.44 -7.99
CA ASN A 3 24.58 22.57 -8.52
C ASN A 3 24.06 22.27 -9.93
N VAL A 4 22.75 22.32 -10.11
CA VAL A 4 22.06 22.06 -11.38
C VAL A 4 21.49 23.37 -11.90
N LEU A 5 21.75 23.70 -13.16
CA LEU A 5 21.19 24.86 -13.83
C LEU A 5 20.11 24.40 -14.83
N ILE A 6 18.87 24.85 -14.65
CA ILE A 6 17.75 24.58 -15.57
C ILE A 6 17.47 25.83 -16.39
N VAL A 7 17.42 25.68 -17.71
CA VAL A 7 17.24 26.76 -18.67
C VAL A 7 16.01 26.51 -19.52
N ASP A 8 15.03 27.39 -19.44
CA ASP A 8 13.76 27.31 -20.19
C ASP A 8 13.16 28.72 -20.29
N ASP A 9 12.55 29.09 -21.42
CA ASP A 9 11.97 30.43 -21.58
C ASP A 9 10.61 30.58 -20.89
N GLU A 10 10.01 29.47 -20.45
CA GLU A 10 8.77 29.44 -19.71
C GLU A 10 9.00 29.68 -18.19
N LYS A 11 8.82 30.93 -17.75
CA LYS A 11 8.99 31.34 -16.33
C LYS A 11 8.11 30.57 -15.34
N SER A 12 6.89 30.19 -15.74
CA SER A 12 5.96 29.39 -14.93
C SER A 12 6.52 28.01 -14.66
N PHE A 13 7.11 27.38 -15.69
CA PHE A 13 7.75 26.08 -15.58
C PHE A 13 9.00 26.13 -14.69
N LEU A 14 9.85 27.15 -14.87
CA LEU A 14 11.03 27.35 -14.03
C LEU A 14 10.68 27.55 -12.54
N SER A 15 9.67 28.37 -12.25
CA SER A 15 9.21 28.62 -10.87
C SER A 15 8.70 27.33 -10.22
N LEU A 16 7.90 26.55 -10.96
CA LEU A 16 7.35 25.27 -10.49
C LEU A 16 8.47 24.26 -10.16
N LEU A 17 9.47 24.13 -11.05
CA LEU A 17 10.61 23.25 -10.82
C LEU A 17 11.44 23.71 -9.61
N GLU A 18 11.71 25.00 -9.48
CA GLU A 18 12.47 25.53 -8.35
C GLU A 18 11.78 25.26 -7.00
N GLU A 19 10.46 25.46 -6.93
CA GLU A 19 9.66 25.14 -5.73
C GLU A 19 9.61 23.63 -5.45
N GLY A 20 9.38 22.81 -6.48
CA GLY A 20 9.38 21.35 -6.35
C GLY A 20 10.71 20.78 -5.86
N PHE A 21 11.83 21.27 -6.40
CA PHE A 21 13.16 20.83 -5.97
C PHE A 21 13.51 21.32 -4.55
N LYS A 22 13.06 22.52 -4.14
CA LYS A 22 13.19 22.98 -2.75
C LYS A 22 12.41 22.12 -1.76
N ALA A 23 11.18 21.70 -2.12
CA ALA A 23 10.34 20.88 -1.26
C ALA A 23 10.84 19.43 -1.12
N SER A 24 11.44 18.87 -2.17
CA SER A 24 11.84 17.46 -2.26
C SER A 24 13.13 17.06 -1.51
N ARG A 25 13.82 18.00 -0.85
CA ARG A 25 15.06 17.76 -0.05
C ARG A 25 16.13 16.91 -0.77
N GLN A 26 16.41 17.22 -2.03
CA GLN A 26 17.42 16.53 -2.83
C GLN A 26 18.85 16.93 -2.43
N ASP A 27 19.84 16.08 -2.73
CA ASP A 27 21.28 16.33 -2.47
C ASP A 27 21.95 17.33 -3.44
N PHE A 28 21.14 18.05 -4.23
CA PHE A 28 21.56 19.06 -5.18
C PHE A 28 20.71 20.33 -5.10
N LYS A 29 21.32 21.46 -5.45
CA LYS A 29 20.68 22.77 -5.52
C LYS A 29 20.35 23.12 -6.97
N VAL A 30 19.17 23.65 -7.20
CA VAL A 30 18.72 24.11 -8.52
C VAL A 30 18.82 25.63 -8.62
N SER A 31 19.38 26.10 -9.72
CA SER A 31 19.31 27.48 -10.22
C SER A 31 18.58 27.48 -11.55
N THR A 32 17.95 28.60 -11.91
CA THR A 32 17.18 28.75 -13.16
C THR A 32 17.70 29.91 -14.03
N ALA A 33 17.48 29.81 -15.33
CA ALA A 33 17.77 30.88 -16.30
C ALA A 33 16.73 30.87 -17.44
N GLU A 34 16.35 32.03 -17.95
CA GLU A 34 15.25 32.15 -18.93
C GLU A 34 15.71 32.02 -20.41
N ASN A 35 17.01 31.89 -20.65
CA ASN A 35 17.61 31.72 -21.99
C ASN A 35 19.10 31.38 -21.88
N GLY A 36 19.71 30.97 -22.99
CA GLY A 36 21.12 30.61 -23.03
C GLY A 36 22.08 31.74 -22.62
N ARG A 37 21.73 33.02 -22.88
CA ARG A 37 22.60 34.15 -22.50
C ARG A 37 22.67 34.33 -20.99
N GLN A 38 21.53 34.26 -20.30
CA GLN A 38 21.48 34.27 -18.84
C GLN A 38 22.19 33.04 -18.25
N ALA A 39 22.06 31.87 -18.89
CA ALA A 39 22.76 30.67 -18.47
C ALA A 39 24.30 30.85 -18.54
N VAL A 40 24.81 31.47 -19.61
CA VAL A 40 26.24 31.82 -19.76
C VAL A 40 26.70 32.78 -18.67
N GLU A 41 25.92 33.82 -18.33
CA GLU A 41 26.24 34.73 -17.24
C GLU A 41 26.30 34.02 -15.89
N HIS A 42 25.36 33.09 -15.65
CA HIS A 42 25.33 32.27 -14.44
C HIS A 42 26.55 31.34 -14.36
N LEU A 43 26.92 30.68 -15.46
CA LEU A 43 28.09 29.78 -15.55
C LEU A 43 29.42 30.50 -15.32
N ARG A 44 29.52 31.80 -15.66
CA ARG A 44 30.73 32.61 -15.39
C ARG A 44 30.93 32.92 -13.92
N SER A 45 29.84 32.99 -13.14
CA SER A 45 29.86 33.49 -11.77
C SER A 45 29.64 32.38 -10.72
N ASN A 46 29.16 31.21 -11.15
CA ASN A 46 28.77 30.12 -10.25
C ASN A 46 29.24 28.77 -10.79
N GLN A 47 29.62 27.86 -9.89
CA GLN A 47 29.93 26.48 -10.24
C GLN A 47 28.64 25.72 -10.57
N VAL A 48 28.61 25.07 -11.73
CA VAL A 48 27.49 24.23 -12.20
C VAL A 48 28.02 22.83 -12.51
N ASP A 49 27.36 21.81 -11.96
CA ASP A 49 27.72 20.40 -12.13
C ASP A 49 26.89 19.70 -13.23
N LEU A 50 25.74 20.26 -13.61
CA LEU A 50 24.86 19.76 -14.67
C LEU A 50 24.02 20.91 -15.24
N VAL A 51 23.84 20.93 -16.57
CA VAL A 51 22.92 21.86 -17.24
C VAL A 51 21.77 21.07 -17.85
N VAL A 52 20.53 21.48 -17.58
CA VAL A 52 19.33 21.06 -18.31
C VAL A 52 18.83 22.26 -19.09
N THR A 53 18.60 22.13 -20.40
CA THR A 53 18.19 23.27 -21.23
C THR A 53 17.14 22.88 -22.24
N ASP A 54 16.13 23.72 -22.45
CA ASP A 54 15.25 23.62 -23.61
C ASP A 54 16.02 23.89 -24.90
N ILE A 55 15.55 23.34 -26.02
CA ILE A 55 16.14 23.58 -27.32
C ILE A 55 15.74 24.96 -27.86
N LYS A 56 14.46 25.36 -27.75
CA LYS A 56 13.92 26.54 -28.43
C LYS A 56 13.69 27.66 -27.43
N MET A 57 14.68 28.54 -27.31
CA MET A 57 14.61 29.70 -26.42
C MET A 57 15.06 30.97 -27.16
N PRO A 58 14.59 32.16 -26.76
CA PRO A 58 15.02 33.43 -27.35
C PRO A 58 16.46 33.79 -26.97
N GLN A 59 17.08 34.69 -27.75
CA GLN A 59 18.45 35.24 -27.57
C GLN A 59 19.62 34.26 -27.79
N MET A 60 19.57 33.09 -27.17
CA MET A 60 20.51 32.00 -27.35
C MET A 60 19.77 30.69 -27.09
N ASP A 61 19.75 29.84 -28.11
CA ASP A 61 19.02 28.56 -28.08
C ASP A 61 19.82 27.45 -27.39
N GLY A 62 19.21 26.28 -27.17
CA GLY A 62 19.84 25.16 -26.47
C GLY A 62 21.02 24.54 -27.22
N PHE A 63 21.06 24.63 -28.55
CA PHE A 63 22.18 24.13 -29.36
C PHE A 63 23.38 25.07 -29.29
N GLU A 64 23.13 26.38 -29.33
CA GLU A 64 24.14 27.42 -29.14
C GLU A 64 24.73 27.34 -27.73
N LEU A 65 23.90 27.14 -26.70
CA LEU A 65 24.34 26.94 -25.33
C LEU A 65 25.18 25.65 -25.16
N LEU A 66 24.75 24.53 -25.77
CA LEU A 66 25.52 23.29 -25.76
C LEU A 66 26.90 23.48 -26.39
N SER A 67 26.97 24.17 -27.54
CA SER A 67 28.22 24.44 -28.23
C SER A 67 29.16 25.28 -27.35
N TYR A 68 28.65 26.33 -26.71
CA TYR A 68 29.41 27.13 -25.75
C TYR A 68 29.94 26.30 -24.57
N LEU A 69 29.11 25.42 -24.00
CA LEU A 69 29.48 24.55 -22.89
C LEU A 69 30.57 23.55 -23.28
N LYS A 70 30.56 23.02 -24.51
CA LYS A 70 31.61 22.10 -24.97
C LYS A 70 32.96 22.78 -25.13
N GLU A 71 32.99 24.06 -25.50
CA GLU A 71 34.23 24.83 -25.59
C GLU A 71 34.74 25.29 -24.22
N SER A 72 33.85 25.82 -23.38
CA SER A 72 34.24 26.51 -22.14
C SER A 72 34.19 25.62 -20.89
N HIS A 73 33.34 24.60 -20.89
CA HIS A 73 33.06 23.71 -19.74
C HIS A 73 32.89 22.24 -20.20
N PRO A 74 33.89 21.62 -20.86
CA PRO A 74 33.73 20.34 -21.55
C PRO A 74 33.30 19.16 -20.66
N ASN A 75 33.55 19.28 -19.34
CA ASN A 75 33.22 18.26 -18.34
C ASN A 75 31.84 18.44 -17.71
N VAL A 76 31.12 19.54 -18.02
CA VAL A 76 29.76 19.74 -17.52
C VAL A 76 28.80 18.97 -18.43
N PRO A 77 28.11 17.94 -17.91
CA PRO A 77 27.09 17.22 -18.65
C PRO A 77 25.92 18.15 -19.00
N VAL A 78 25.28 17.88 -20.15
CA VAL A 78 24.16 18.68 -20.66
C VAL A 78 23.01 17.78 -21.09
N ILE A 79 21.83 18.03 -20.53
CA ILE A 79 20.57 17.39 -20.88
C ILE A 79 19.72 18.38 -21.70
N LEU A 80 19.26 17.97 -22.88
CA LEU A 80 18.44 18.82 -23.77
C LEU A 80 16.96 18.43 -23.72
N MET A 81 16.05 19.40 -23.54
CA MET A 81 14.60 19.19 -23.59
C MET A 81 14.07 19.55 -24.99
N THR A 82 13.30 18.65 -25.61
CA THR A 82 12.77 18.82 -26.98
C THR A 82 11.26 18.62 -27.04
N ALA A 83 10.57 19.38 -27.89
CA ALA A 83 9.12 19.28 -28.07
C ALA A 83 8.67 18.15 -29.02
N PHE A 84 9.56 17.60 -29.85
CA PHE A 84 9.31 16.45 -30.73
C PHE A 84 10.65 15.87 -31.24
N GLY A 85 10.87 14.55 -31.07
CA GLY A 85 12.05 13.86 -31.59
C GLY A 85 11.86 13.34 -33.02
N THR A 86 12.40 14.02 -34.04
CA THR A 86 12.68 13.36 -35.32
C THR A 86 14.05 12.68 -35.24
N HIS A 87 14.24 11.56 -35.94
CA HIS A 87 15.49 10.77 -35.91
C HIS A 87 16.74 11.63 -36.25
N ASP A 88 16.59 12.60 -37.15
CA ASP A 88 17.64 13.55 -37.54
C ASP A 88 18.11 14.46 -36.40
N ILE A 89 17.21 14.80 -35.46
CA ILE A 89 17.55 15.64 -34.30
C ILE A 89 18.35 14.82 -33.29
N GLU A 90 17.99 13.55 -33.07
CA GLU A 90 18.67 12.67 -32.11
C GLU A 90 20.13 12.35 -32.51
N GLU A 91 20.39 12.10 -33.80
CA GLU A 91 21.75 11.88 -34.30
C GLU A 91 22.61 13.15 -34.17
N ARG A 92 22.04 14.31 -34.52
CA ARG A 92 22.71 15.60 -34.41
C ARG A 92 23.05 15.95 -32.95
N LEU A 93 22.14 15.67 -32.01
CA LEU A 93 22.35 15.89 -30.58
C LEU A 93 23.51 15.05 -30.03
N ARG A 94 23.59 13.77 -30.41
CA ARG A 94 24.70 12.89 -30.02
C ARG A 94 26.02 13.34 -30.62
N ALA A 95 26.04 13.75 -31.89
CA ALA A 95 27.24 14.23 -32.55
C ALA A 95 27.81 15.51 -31.90
N MET A 96 26.95 16.36 -31.34
CA MET A 96 27.34 17.57 -30.61
C MET A 96 27.76 17.31 -29.15
N GLY A 97 27.72 16.06 -28.69
CA GLY A 97 28.18 15.66 -27.37
C GLY A 97 27.21 15.96 -26.22
N ALA A 98 25.91 16.14 -26.50
CA ALA A 98 24.90 16.16 -25.44
C ALA A 98 24.98 14.86 -24.63
N SER A 99 24.84 14.94 -23.31
CA SER A 99 24.83 13.74 -22.47
C SER A 99 23.54 12.95 -22.70
N GLN A 100 22.42 13.66 -22.76
CA GLN A 100 21.09 13.08 -22.88
C GLN A 100 20.11 14.08 -23.49
N TYR A 101 18.97 13.61 -23.97
CA TYR A 101 17.84 14.44 -24.35
C TYR A 101 16.55 13.88 -23.75
N LEU A 102 15.58 14.76 -23.49
CA LEU A 102 14.29 14.47 -22.87
C LEU A 102 13.17 15.05 -23.74
N GLU A 103 12.14 14.26 -24.01
CA GLU A 103 11.00 14.68 -24.83
C GLU A 103 9.88 15.26 -23.95
N LYS A 104 9.42 16.47 -24.27
CA LYS A 104 8.28 17.13 -23.61
C LYS A 104 6.97 16.44 -24.06
N PRO A 105 5.96 16.31 -23.16
CA PRO A 105 5.87 16.91 -21.84
C PRO A 105 6.69 16.17 -20.76
N LEU A 106 7.37 16.95 -19.91
CA LEU A 106 8.15 16.42 -18.78
C LEU A 106 7.42 16.72 -17.47
N ASP A 107 7.21 15.71 -16.65
CA ASP A 107 6.83 15.91 -15.25
C ASP A 107 8.07 16.07 -14.35
N PHE A 108 7.83 16.57 -13.14
CA PHE A 108 8.88 16.84 -12.16
C PHE A 108 9.67 15.59 -11.78
N GLU A 109 9.00 14.45 -11.60
CA GLU A 109 9.63 13.20 -11.15
C GLU A 109 10.58 12.63 -12.21
N MET A 110 10.17 12.65 -13.47
CA MET A 110 11.00 12.21 -14.59
C MET A 110 12.24 13.08 -14.75
N LEU A 111 12.08 14.41 -14.70
CA LEU A 111 13.22 15.32 -14.80
C LEU A 111 14.19 15.15 -13.61
N ALA A 112 13.66 15.01 -12.39
CA ALA A 112 14.46 14.76 -11.18
C ALA A 112 15.26 13.47 -11.28
N GLY A 113 14.64 12.36 -11.73
CA GLY A 113 15.31 11.09 -11.91
C GLY A 113 16.47 11.15 -12.90
N LYS A 114 16.30 11.91 -14.00
CA LYS A 114 17.32 12.10 -15.03
C LYS A 114 18.49 12.98 -14.59
N ILE A 115 18.21 14.00 -13.79
CA ILE A 115 19.25 14.81 -13.15
C ILE A 115 20.11 13.96 -12.20
N VAL A 116 19.48 13.10 -11.38
CA VAL A 116 20.20 12.20 -10.46
C VAL A 116 21.03 11.15 -11.23
N GLU A 117 20.46 10.57 -12.29
CA GLU A 117 21.14 9.66 -13.23
C GLU A 117 22.44 10.27 -13.77
N GLU A 118 22.36 11.45 -14.38
CA GLU A 118 23.51 12.09 -15.04
C GLU A 118 24.59 12.59 -14.05
N LEU A 119 24.18 13.07 -12.87
CA LEU A 119 25.11 13.44 -11.81
C LEU A 119 25.89 12.22 -11.27
N ALA A 120 25.21 11.08 -11.07
CA ALA A 120 25.85 9.84 -10.61
C ALA A 120 26.81 9.26 -11.67
N GLU A 121 26.43 9.32 -12.96
CA GLU A 121 27.31 8.93 -14.07
C GLU A 121 28.56 9.81 -14.14
N THR A 122 28.41 11.12 -13.99
CA THR A 122 29.53 12.06 -14.06
C THR A 122 30.50 11.87 -12.90
N MET A 123 29.99 11.60 -11.69
CA MET A 123 30.82 11.21 -10.55
C MET A 123 31.59 9.91 -10.83
N SER A 124 30.93 8.92 -11.42
CA SER A 124 31.56 7.64 -11.79
C SER A 124 32.60 7.77 -12.91
N ARG A 125 32.44 8.74 -13.82
CA ARG A 125 33.42 9.07 -14.88
C ARG A 125 34.63 9.86 -14.36
N GLN A 126 34.45 10.67 -13.31
CA GLN A 126 35.51 11.47 -12.67
C GLN A 126 36.36 10.65 -11.69
N VAL A 127 35.85 9.53 -11.17
CA VAL A 127 36.68 8.50 -10.51
C VAL A 127 37.44 7.70 -11.58
N LYS A 128 38.41 8.35 -12.22
CA LYS A 128 39.56 7.64 -12.79
C LYS A 128 40.61 7.53 -11.70
N GLU A 129 40.51 6.47 -10.91
CA GLU A 129 41.64 5.56 -10.68
C GLU A 129 41.11 4.21 -10.14
N ASP A 130 41.50 3.16 -10.87
CA ASP A 130 41.25 1.72 -10.72
C ASP A 130 39.83 1.17 -11.07
N PRO A 131 39.49 1.04 -12.37
CA PRO A 131 38.22 0.48 -12.79
C PRO A 131 38.29 -1.06 -12.82
N GLY A 132 37.68 -1.69 -11.83
CA GLY A 132 37.08 -3.02 -11.97
C GLY A 132 37.97 -4.08 -12.60
N ALA A 133 39.06 -4.45 -11.91
CA ALA A 133 39.62 -5.78 -12.08
C ALA A 133 38.49 -6.80 -11.91
N ARG A 134 38.45 -7.82 -12.79
CA ARG A 134 37.62 -9.03 -12.60
C ARG A 134 37.65 -9.39 -11.11
N PRO A 135 36.51 -9.65 -10.44
CA PRO A 135 36.49 -9.89 -9.00
C PRO A 135 37.60 -10.90 -8.64
N LYS A 136 38.59 -10.44 -7.86
CA LYS A 136 39.83 -11.19 -7.61
C LYS A 136 39.47 -12.61 -7.14
N GLY A 137 39.89 -13.62 -7.90
CA GLY A 137 39.67 -15.03 -7.57
C GLY A 137 38.46 -15.71 -8.24
N ARG A 138 37.68 -15.01 -9.09
CA ARG A 138 36.59 -15.63 -9.86
C ARG A 138 36.87 -15.59 -11.37
N LYS A 139 36.78 -16.75 -12.01
CA LYS A 139 36.90 -16.89 -13.46
C LYS A 139 35.66 -16.35 -14.18
N THR A 140 35.87 -15.56 -15.24
CA THR A 140 34.81 -15.14 -16.16
C THR A 140 34.38 -16.33 -17.01
N ARG A 141 33.08 -16.68 -17.01
CA ARG A 141 32.54 -17.75 -17.85
C ARG A 141 32.34 -17.25 -19.27
N VAL A 142 33.01 -17.90 -20.23
CA VAL A 142 32.96 -17.55 -21.65
C VAL A 142 32.43 -18.75 -22.42
N LEU A 143 31.46 -18.53 -23.31
CA LEU A 143 31.03 -19.53 -24.29
C LEU A 143 31.55 -19.11 -25.66
N ALA A 144 32.38 -19.94 -26.30
CA ALA A 144 32.87 -19.72 -27.65
C ALA A 144 32.20 -20.68 -28.64
N CYS A 145 31.76 -20.18 -29.80
CA CYS A 145 31.12 -21.00 -30.83
C CYS A 145 31.52 -20.57 -32.25
N GLY A 146 31.79 -21.55 -33.12
CA GLY A 146 31.94 -21.31 -34.56
C GLY A 146 32.82 -22.33 -35.31
N PRO A 147 32.52 -22.62 -36.59
CA PRO A 147 33.22 -23.67 -37.38
C PRO A 147 34.50 -23.20 -38.09
N HIS A 148 34.72 -21.90 -38.29
CA HIS A 148 35.81 -21.36 -39.13
C HIS A 148 36.99 -20.75 -38.35
N PHE A 149 36.82 -20.58 -37.04
CA PHE A 149 37.97 -20.49 -36.15
C PHE A 149 38.45 -21.91 -35.89
N ALA A 150 39.64 -22.24 -36.38
CA ALA A 150 40.24 -23.55 -36.13
C ALA A 150 40.34 -23.77 -34.62
N VAL A 151 39.47 -24.65 -34.13
CA VAL A 151 39.31 -25.11 -32.75
C VAL A 151 38.90 -24.03 -31.74
N PRO A 152 37.79 -24.22 -31.02
CA PRO A 152 37.49 -23.50 -29.78
C PRO A 152 38.65 -23.51 -28.75
N GLU A 153 39.59 -24.46 -28.87
CA GLU A 153 40.85 -24.54 -28.13
C GLU A 153 41.81 -23.38 -28.41
N GLN A 154 41.80 -22.78 -29.61
CA GLN A 154 42.67 -21.62 -29.90
C GLN A 154 42.19 -20.36 -29.19
N VAL A 155 40.87 -20.12 -29.15
CA VAL A 155 40.30 -19.02 -28.35
C VAL A 155 40.53 -19.28 -26.87
N ALA A 156 40.40 -20.54 -26.42
CA ALA A 156 40.74 -20.93 -25.06
C ALA A 156 42.25 -20.75 -24.76
N ALA A 157 43.14 -20.94 -25.73
CA ALA A 157 44.58 -20.71 -25.59
C ALA A 157 44.97 -19.22 -25.53
N LEU A 158 44.14 -18.34 -26.09
CA LEU A 158 44.32 -16.88 -26.01
C LEU A 158 43.84 -16.29 -24.67
N LEU A 159 43.06 -17.04 -23.90
CA LEU A 159 42.49 -16.60 -22.64
C LEU A 159 43.19 -17.33 -21.48
N ASP A 160 43.75 -16.59 -20.52
CA ASP A 160 44.43 -17.21 -19.37
C ASP A 160 43.43 -18.07 -18.56
N PRO A 161 43.66 -19.39 -18.39
CA PRO A 161 42.77 -20.26 -17.63
C PRO A 161 42.67 -19.89 -16.15
N LYS A 162 43.57 -19.04 -15.61
CA LYS A 162 43.44 -18.47 -14.26
C LYS A 162 42.29 -17.47 -14.17
N ASP A 163 41.99 -16.77 -15.25
CA ASP A 163 40.99 -15.70 -15.26
C ASP A 163 39.70 -16.05 -16.02
N PHE A 164 39.74 -17.03 -16.92
CA PHE A 164 38.61 -17.41 -17.77
C PHE A 164 38.26 -18.90 -17.63
N ALA A 165 36.96 -19.18 -17.61
CA ALA A 165 36.40 -20.52 -17.72
C ALA A 165 35.71 -20.63 -19.08
N VAL A 166 36.39 -21.21 -20.05
CA VAL A 166 35.93 -21.28 -21.44
C VAL A 166 35.19 -22.59 -21.69
N LYS A 167 33.98 -22.48 -22.22
CA LYS A 167 33.17 -23.57 -22.75
C LYS A 167 32.97 -23.36 -24.24
N THR A 168 32.73 -24.44 -24.95
CA THR A 168 32.81 -24.43 -26.41
C THR A 168 31.61 -25.17 -27.00
N ALA A 169 31.01 -24.60 -28.03
CA ALA A 169 29.99 -25.25 -28.86
C ALA A 169 30.48 -25.32 -30.30
N GLU A 170 30.21 -26.43 -30.99
CA GLU A 170 30.68 -26.61 -32.37
C GLU A 170 29.79 -25.86 -33.37
N ARG A 171 28.48 -25.80 -33.11
CA ARG A 171 27.49 -25.33 -34.08
C ARG A 171 26.64 -24.19 -33.53
N LEU A 172 26.35 -23.20 -34.37
CA LEU A 172 25.63 -21.97 -33.97
C LEU A 172 24.23 -22.24 -33.39
N TRP A 173 23.52 -23.27 -33.86
CA TRP A 173 22.21 -23.66 -33.33
C TRP A 173 22.25 -24.39 -31.97
N GLU A 174 23.44 -24.78 -31.48
CA GLU A 174 23.61 -25.37 -30.15
C GLU A 174 23.84 -24.29 -29.07
N VAL A 175 24.09 -23.05 -29.49
CA VAL A 175 24.38 -21.92 -28.61
C VAL A 175 23.24 -21.64 -27.62
N PRO A 176 21.94 -21.56 -28.01
CA PRO A 176 20.87 -21.26 -27.06
C PRO A 176 20.78 -22.28 -25.92
N LYS A 177 20.93 -23.58 -26.23
CA LYS A 177 20.97 -24.65 -25.22
C LYS A 177 22.20 -24.54 -24.31
N SER A 178 23.37 -24.28 -24.89
CA SER A 178 24.63 -24.12 -24.16
C SER A 178 24.61 -22.89 -23.24
N VAL A 179 23.96 -21.81 -23.67
CA VAL A 179 23.77 -20.59 -22.87
C VAL A 179 22.91 -20.85 -21.64
N GLN A 180 21.85 -21.65 -21.76
CA GLN A 180 21.00 -22.04 -20.63
C GLN A 180 21.76 -22.94 -19.64
N ALA A 181 22.55 -23.89 -20.14
CA ALA A 181 23.30 -24.85 -19.32
C ALA A 181 24.49 -24.21 -18.59
N GLU A 182 25.34 -23.49 -19.32
CA GLU A 182 26.63 -22.99 -18.81
C GLU A 182 26.55 -21.58 -18.21
N ARG A 183 25.43 -20.87 -18.46
CA ARG A 183 25.18 -19.50 -17.99
C ARG A 183 26.40 -18.58 -18.18
N PRO A 184 26.90 -18.44 -19.42
CA PRO A 184 28.08 -17.64 -19.70
C PRO A 184 27.83 -16.16 -19.40
N GLU A 185 28.91 -15.46 -19.01
CA GLU A 185 28.93 -14.02 -18.80
C GLU A 185 29.23 -13.29 -20.12
N VAL A 186 29.97 -13.93 -21.04
CA VAL A 186 30.24 -13.43 -22.40
C VAL A 186 30.12 -14.56 -23.40
N ILE A 187 29.57 -14.27 -24.58
CA ILE A 187 29.47 -15.21 -25.70
C ILE A 187 30.35 -14.69 -26.85
N LEU A 188 31.23 -15.54 -27.36
CA LEU A 188 32.08 -15.27 -28.52
C LEU A 188 31.55 -16.08 -29.71
N LEU A 189 31.14 -15.43 -30.79
CA LEU A 189 30.63 -16.09 -31.99
C LEU A 189 31.53 -15.80 -33.19
N SER A 190 32.02 -16.85 -33.85
CA SER A 190 32.69 -16.69 -35.14
C SER A 190 31.68 -16.30 -36.20
N VAL A 191 32.00 -15.26 -36.97
CA VAL A 191 31.23 -14.89 -38.16
C VAL A 191 31.51 -15.92 -39.26
N PRO A 192 30.48 -16.60 -39.80
CA PRO A 192 30.66 -17.57 -40.87
C PRO A 192 30.80 -16.90 -42.25
N ARG A 193 31.15 -17.70 -43.27
CA ARG A 193 31.08 -17.26 -44.68
C ARG A 193 29.61 -17.16 -45.11
N GLU A 194 29.34 -16.49 -46.25
CA GLU A 194 28.00 -16.03 -46.67
C GLU A 194 26.85 -17.05 -46.55
N GLN A 195 27.11 -18.36 -46.67
CA GLN A 195 26.07 -19.40 -46.62
C GLN A 195 25.44 -19.63 -45.23
N ASP A 196 26.09 -19.28 -44.11
CA ASP A 196 25.57 -19.57 -42.75
C ASP A 196 25.21 -18.31 -41.94
N MET A 197 25.09 -17.15 -42.60
CA MET A 197 24.74 -15.88 -41.95
C MET A 197 23.35 -15.88 -41.30
N ALA A 198 22.42 -16.69 -41.83
CA ALA A 198 21.09 -16.86 -41.28
C ALA A 198 21.11 -17.54 -39.89
N ASP A 199 22.01 -18.51 -39.69
CA ASP A 199 22.15 -19.23 -38.42
C ASP A 199 22.78 -18.35 -37.34
N LEU A 200 23.74 -17.50 -37.72
CA LEU A 200 24.31 -16.50 -36.81
C LEU A 200 23.23 -15.51 -36.35
N LYS A 201 22.46 -14.96 -37.28
CA LYS A 201 21.38 -14.02 -36.97
C LYS A 201 20.37 -14.64 -36.00
N LYS A 202 19.91 -15.85 -36.29
CA LYS A 202 18.97 -16.58 -35.44
C LYS A 202 19.53 -16.84 -34.04
N ALA A 203 20.80 -17.25 -33.95
CA ALA A 203 21.44 -17.50 -32.66
C ALA A 203 21.54 -16.22 -31.81
N VAL A 204 21.91 -15.08 -32.41
CA VAL A 204 22.00 -13.80 -31.68
C VAL A 204 20.62 -13.31 -31.26
N GLU A 205 19.61 -13.36 -32.13
CA GLU A 205 18.23 -13.00 -31.80
C GLU A 205 17.69 -13.83 -30.61
N GLU A 206 17.96 -15.14 -30.59
CA GLU A 206 17.53 -16.02 -29.51
C GLU A 206 18.26 -15.73 -28.19
N ILE A 207 19.57 -15.45 -28.23
CA ILE A 207 20.33 -15.01 -27.05
C ILE A 207 19.76 -13.71 -26.48
N GLN A 208 19.53 -12.72 -27.34
CA GLN A 208 19.10 -11.39 -26.95
C GLN A 208 17.64 -11.37 -26.47
N SER A 209 16.76 -12.21 -27.03
CA SER A 209 15.37 -12.35 -26.54
C SER A 209 15.29 -12.86 -25.09
N GLN A 210 16.26 -13.68 -24.66
CA GLN A 210 16.34 -14.18 -23.29
C GLN A 210 17.01 -13.19 -22.34
N ASN A 211 18.04 -12.47 -22.83
CA ASN A 211 18.70 -11.41 -22.08
C ASN A 211 19.27 -10.35 -23.04
N PRO A 212 18.58 -9.22 -23.23
CA PRO A 212 18.93 -8.18 -24.21
C PRO A 212 20.26 -7.47 -23.92
N LEU A 213 20.80 -7.64 -22.72
CA LEU A 213 22.03 -6.99 -22.29
C LEU A 213 23.22 -7.95 -22.33
N ARG A 214 23.02 -9.25 -22.60
CA ARG A 214 24.10 -10.22 -22.52
C ARG A 214 25.19 -9.90 -23.56
N PRO A 215 26.46 -9.81 -23.14
CA PRO A 215 27.57 -9.56 -24.05
C PRO A 215 27.70 -10.64 -25.14
N VAL A 216 27.61 -10.22 -26.40
CA VAL A 216 27.89 -11.05 -27.58
C VAL A 216 28.99 -10.38 -28.40
N ILE A 217 30.16 -11.00 -28.49
CA ILE A 217 31.30 -10.48 -29.27
C ILE A 217 31.44 -11.31 -30.52
N LEU A 218 31.47 -10.65 -31.67
CA LEU A 218 31.66 -11.32 -32.96
C LEU A 218 33.14 -11.37 -33.34
N LEU A 219 33.58 -12.51 -33.86
CA LEU A 219 34.93 -12.71 -34.37
C LEU A 219 34.89 -12.78 -35.89
N ALA A 220 35.43 -11.77 -36.58
CA ALA A 220 35.38 -11.66 -38.05
C ALA A 220 36.75 -11.87 -38.71
N GLU A 221 36.76 -12.36 -39.96
CA GLU A 221 37.99 -12.54 -40.74
C GLU A 221 38.53 -11.23 -41.30
N ASP A 222 37.65 -10.33 -41.76
CA ASP A 222 38.00 -9.07 -42.43
C ASP A 222 37.22 -7.86 -41.88
N ALA A 223 37.78 -6.66 -42.12
CA ALA A 223 37.18 -5.40 -41.72
C ALA A 223 36.46 -4.76 -42.92
N ASN A 224 35.25 -5.23 -43.22
CA ASN A 224 34.44 -4.69 -44.32
C ASN A 224 33.32 -3.77 -43.77
N PRO A 225 33.36 -2.43 -43.96
CA PRO A 225 32.49 -1.49 -43.25
C PRO A 225 30.96 -1.71 -43.42
N PRO A 226 30.42 -1.97 -44.62
CA PRO A 226 29.01 -2.36 -44.77
C PRO A 226 28.61 -3.58 -43.93
N ARG A 227 29.47 -4.62 -43.87
CA ARG A 227 29.21 -5.83 -43.07
C ARG A 227 29.31 -5.56 -41.57
N MET A 228 30.18 -4.63 -41.14
CA MET A 228 30.29 -4.26 -39.73
C MET A 228 29.01 -3.60 -39.19
N LEU A 229 28.32 -2.80 -39.99
CA LEU A 229 27.05 -2.18 -39.59
C LEU A 229 25.94 -3.22 -39.34
N ASP A 230 25.91 -4.28 -40.16
CA ASP A 230 24.95 -5.37 -39.98
C ASP A 230 25.17 -6.11 -38.66
N PHE A 231 26.41 -6.26 -38.21
CA PHE A 231 26.75 -6.88 -36.94
C PHE A 231 26.24 -6.12 -35.71
N TRP A 232 26.31 -4.79 -35.73
CA TRP A 232 25.74 -3.97 -34.67
C TRP A 232 24.21 -4.06 -34.65
N ARG A 233 23.57 -4.11 -35.82
CA ARG A 233 22.12 -4.29 -35.95
C ARG A 233 21.64 -5.66 -35.45
N LEU A 234 22.50 -6.67 -35.48
CA LEU A 234 22.22 -7.98 -34.89
C LEU A 234 22.27 -7.96 -33.36
N GLY A 235 22.76 -6.88 -32.72
CA GLY A 235 22.90 -6.80 -31.27
C GLY A 235 24.23 -7.33 -30.73
N ALA A 236 25.28 -7.32 -31.57
CA ALA A 236 26.65 -7.55 -31.10
C ALA A 236 27.09 -6.40 -30.17
N SER A 237 27.78 -6.76 -29.09
CA SER A 237 28.33 -5.82 -28.11
C SER A 237 29.74 -5.35 -28.47
N ASP A 238 30.47 -6.14 -29.23
CA ASP A 238 31.78 -5.78 -29.79
C ASP A 238 32.13 -6.67 -31.00
N LEU A 239 33.15 -6.27 -31.76
CA LEU A 239 33.65 -6.98 -32.93
C LEU A 239 35.18 -7.06 -32.87
N VAL A 240 35.73 -8.26 -32.96
CA VAL A 240 37.18 -8.50 -32.94
C VAL A 240 37.61 -9.14 -34.26
N LEU A 241 38.62 -8.56 -34.91
CA LEU A 241 39.19 -9.13 -36.12
C LEU A 241 40.18 -10.24 -35.78
N ARG A 242 40.12 -11.35 -36.52
CA ARG A 242 41.01 -12.51 -36.31
C ARG A 242 42.48 -12.14 -36.34
N ALA A 243 42.90 -11.25 -37.24
CA ALA A 243 44.28 -10.77 -37.34
C ALA A 243 44.78 -10.06 -36.08
N ARG A 244 43.88 -9.59 -35.21
CA ARG A 244 44.17 -8.85 -33.98
C ARG A 244 43.67 -9.52 -32.70
N ALA A 245 43.14 -10.74 -32.80
CA ALA A 245 42.50 -11.43 -31.68
C ALA A 245 43.42 -11.55 -30.44
N VAL A 246 44.73 -11.78 -30.65
CA VAL A 246 45.73 -11.85 -29.56
C VAL A 246 45.79 -10.56 -28.74
N GLN A 247 45.60 -9.40 -29.39
CA GLN A 247 45.74 -8.09 -28.76
C GLN A 247 44.39 -7.51 -28.30
N GLU A 248 43.31 -7.78 -29.03
CA GLU A 248 42.03 -7.08 -28.87
C GLU A 248 40.94 -7.90 -28.16
N LEU A 249 41.07 -9.24 -28.07
CA LEU A 249 40.01 -10.09 -27.52
C LEU A 249 39.74 -9.84 -26.03
N VAL A 250 40.80 -9.81 -25.21
CA VAL A 250 40.66 -9.55 -23.76
C VAL A 250 40.14 -8.13 -23.51
N PRO A 251 40.68 -7.07 -24.15
CA PRO A 251 40.11 -5.72 -24.05
C PRO A 251 38.64 -5.61 -24.47
N ALA A 252 38.21 -6.34 -25.50
CA ALA A 252 36.82 -6.38 -25.95
C ALA A 252 35.92 -7.04 -24.89
N ILE A 253 36.33 -8.21 -24.37
CA ILE A 253 35.62 -8.90 -23.28
C ILE A 253 35.45 -8.00 -22.06
N ASP A 254 36.53 -7.37 -21.60
CA ASP A 254 36.50 -6.52 -20.42
C ASP A 254 35.61 -5.27 -20.67
N ARG A 255 35.60 -4.71 -21.88
CA ARG A 255 34.72 -3.58 -22.26
C ARG A 255 33.25 -3.98 -22.30
N SER A 256 32.91 -5.08 -22.97
CA SER A 256 31.52 -5.53 -23.06
C SER A 256 30.96 -5.92 -21.69
N LEU A 257 31.77 -6.51 -20.81
CA LEU A 257 31.38 -6.82 -19.43
C LEU A 257 31.12 -5.57 -18.60
N ARG A 258 31.99 -4.55 -18.70
CA ARG A 258 31.76 -3.26 -18.01
C ARG A 258 30.46 -2.63 -18.45
N ASN A 259 30.22 -2.55 -19.75
CA ASN A 259 28.98 -1.99 -20.29
C ASN A 259 27.74 -2.77 -19.81
N TYR A 260 27.82 -4.11 -19.79
CA TYR A 260 26.75 -4.95 -19.25
C TYR A 260 26.49 -4.71 -17.75
N GLN A 261 27.54 -4.63 -16.94
CA GLN A 261 27.40 -4.41 -15.50
C GLN A 261 26.78 -3.04 -15.20
N GLN A 262 27.19 -2.01 -15.93
CA GLN A 262 26.62 -0.67 -15.83
C GLN A 262 25.15 -0.65 -16.24
N ALA A 263 24.81 -1.19 -17.41
CA ALA A 263 23.43 -1.27 -17.87
C ALA A 263 22.56 -2.09 -16.91
N LYS A 264 23.06 -3.23 -16.42
CA LYS A 264 22.33 -4.06 -15.44
C LYS A 264 22.08 -3.32 -14.12
N ALA A 265 23.07 -2.61 -13.60
CA ALA A 265 22.93 -1.80 -12.40
C ALA A 265 21.86 -0.72 -12.60
N TYR A 266 21.88 -0.04 -13.75
CA TYR A 266 20.90 0.96 -14.16
C TYR A 266 19.47 0.42 -14.22
N PHE A 267 19.23 -0.67 -14.95
CA PHE A 267 17.89 -1.27 -15.04
C PHE A 267 17.38 -1.76 -13.68
N THR A 268 18.27 -2.28 -12.84
CA THR A 268 17.92 -2.73 -11.49
C THR A 268 17.52 -1.56 -10.59
N SER A 269 18.22 -0.42 -10.67
CA SER A 269 17.88 0.78 -9.90
C SER A 269 16.59 1.44 -10.40
N GLN A 270 16.36 1.51 -11.71
CA GLN A 270 15.14 2.08 -12.29
C GLN A 270 13.90 1.27 -11.91
N LEU A 271 13.96 -0.07 -12.04
CA LEU A 271 12.89 -0.96 -11.58
C LEU A 271 12.63 -0.78 -10.09
N ARG A 272 13.68 -0.68 -9.28
CA ARG A 272 13.56 -0.50 -7.82
C ARG A 272 12.84 0.80 -7.47
N VAL A 273 13.22 1.93 -8.06
CA VAL A 273 12.57 3.23 -7.81
C VAL A 273 11.11 3.20 -8.26
N SER A 274 10.84 2.67 -9.45
CA SER A 274 9.48 2.53 -9.97
C SER A 274 8.58 1.69 -9.06
N TYR A 275 9.06 0.52 -8.61
CA TYR A 275 8.31 -0.30 -7.66
C TYR A 275 8.17 0.36 -6.30
N GLU A 276 9.19 1.04 -5.78
CA GLU A 276 9.12 1.74 -4.49
C GLU A 276 8.10 2.88 -4.53
N THR A 277 8.03 3.63 -5.62
CA THR A 277 7.02 4.70 -5.81
C THR A 277 5.62 4.11 -5.93
N GLU A 278 5.44 3.06 -6.74
CA GLU A 278 4.11 2.44 -6.92
C GLU A 278 3.61 1.78 -5.62
N ILE A 279 4.49 1.14 -4.85
CA ILE A 279 4.17 0.59 -3.53
C ILE A 279 3.76 1.70 -2.56
N LYS A 280 4.45 2.85 -2.56
CA LYS A 280 4.08 3.99 -1.72
C LYS A 280 2.71 4.57 -2.11
N ARG A 281 2.45 4.71 -3.41
CA ARG A 281 1.17 5.18 -3.94
C ARG A 281 0.02 4.26 -3.51
N LEU A 282 0.17 2.96 -3.75
CA LEU A 282 -0.84 1.95 -3.36
C LEU A 282 -1.07 1.91 -1.85
N HIS A 283 -0.02 2.04 -1.03
CA HIS A 283 -0.18 2.13 0.42
C HIS A 283 -0.95 3.39 0.84
N SER A 284 -0.68 4.54 0.22
CA SER A 284 -1.41 5.79 0.51
C SER A 284 -2.89 5.64 0.15
N GLU A 285 -3.18 5.14 -1.06
CA GLU A 285 -4.57 4.93 -1.53
C GLU A 285 -5.33 3.96 -0.62
N MET A 286 -4.70 2.86 -0.22
CA MET A 286 -5.29 1.89 0.71
C MET A 286 -5.53 2.49 2.10
N SER A 287 -4.63 3.34 2.60
CA SER A 287 -4.80 4.02 3.89
C SER A 287 -5.95 5.01 3.84
N ASP A 288 -6.09 5.76 2.75
CA ASP A 288 -7.19 6.72 2.57
C ASP A 288 -8.54 6.00 2.48
N GLU A 289 -8.61 4.87 1.77
CA GLU A 289 -9.82 4.07 1.66
C GLU A 289 -10.19 3.40 2.99
N LEU A 290 -9.21 2.92 3.77
CA LEU A 290 -9.43 2.40 5.11
C LEU A 290 -10.02 3.48 6.04
N ASN A 291 -9.49 4.70 5.99
CA ASN A 291 -10.01 5.82 6.77
C ASN A 291 -11.44 6.19 6.36
N ARG A 292 -11.78 6.12 5.06
CA ARG A 292 -13.15 6.32 4.59
C ARG A 292 -14.11 5.26 5.13
N ILE A 293 -13.71 3.99 5.09
CA ILE A 293 -14.52 2.89 5.63
C ILE A 293 -14.75 3.08 7.13
N LEU A 294 -13.71 3.39 7.90
CA LEU A 294 -13.82 3.64 9.34
C LEU A 294 -14.77 4.82 9.65
N ASN A 295 -14.68 5.91 8.88
CA ASN A 295 -15.59 7.05 9.05
C ASN A 295 -17.04 6.69 8.70
N LEU A 296 -17.27 5.91 7.64
CA LEU A 296 -18.60 5.43 7.27
C LEU A 296 -19.18 4.48 8.34
N GLU A 297 -18.34 3.64 8.95
CA GLU A 297 -18.76 2.79 10.07
C GLU A 297 -19.16 3.61 11.30
N ASP A 298 -18.41 4.68 11.62
CA ASP A 298 -18.74 5.57 12.73
C ASP A 298 -20.02 6.37 12.46
N GLU A 299 -20.19 6.91 11.25
CA GLU A 299 -21.42 7.59 10.83
C GLU A 299 -22.63 6.65 10.87
N LEU A 300 -22.49 5.43 10.35
CA LEU A 300 -23.56 4.42 10.38
C LEU A 300 -23.92 4.04 11.81
N SER A 301 -22.91 3.85 12.67
CA SER A 301 -23.10 3.57 14.11
C SER A 301 -23.82 4.72 14.81
N GLY A 302 -23.46 5.97 14.48
CA GLY A 302 -24.12 7.17 14.97
C GLY A 302 -25.59 7.27 14.56
N VAL A 303 -25.89 7.03 13.28
CA VAL A 303 -27.27 7.02 12.76
C VAL A 303 -28.10 5.92 13.41
N SER A 304 -27.55 4.70 13.54
CA SER A 304 -28.21 3.59 14.24
C SER A 304 -28.53 3.95 15.69
N GLY A 305 -27.58 4.54 16.42
CA GLY A 305 -27.78 4.98 17.80
C GLY A 305 -28.87 6.06 17.93
N GLN A 306 -28.95 7.00 17.00
CA GLN A 306 -30.03 7.99 16.97
C GLN A 306 -31.39 7.36 16.67
N MET A 307 -31.45 6.40 15.74
CA MET A 307 -32.69 5.71 15.40
C MET A 307 -33.22 4.86 16.56
N ILE A 308 -32.33 4.19 17.29
CA ILE A 308 -32.68 3.47 18.53
C ILE A 308 -33.30 4.43 19.55
N LYS A 309 -32.69 5.60 19.79
CA LYS A 309 -33.26 6.61 20.70
C LYS A 309 -34.65 7.07 20.25
N VAL A 310 -34.90 7.19 18.95
CA VAL A 310 -36.24 7.51 18.42
C VAL A 310 -37.23 6.38 18.72
N LEU A 311 -36.85 5.12 18.54
CA LEU A 311 -37.70 3.96 18.85
C LEU A 311 -38.02 3.87 20.34
N VAL A 312 -37.02 4.03 21.21
CA VAL A 312 -37.20 4.07 22.67
C VAL A 312 -38.19 5.17 23.05
N ASN A 313 -37.98 6.39 22.54
CA ASN A 313 -38.89 7.51 22.79
C ASN A 313 -40.31 7.23 22.28
N ALA A 314 -40.48 6.53 21.15
CA ALA A 314 -41.79 6.20 20.61
C ALA A 314 -42.57 5.24 21.53
N VAL A 315 -41.90 4.24 22.11
CA VAL A 315 -42.48 3.33 23.11
C VAL A 315 -42.91 4.12 24.35
N GLU A 316 -42.03 4.98 24.84
CA GLU A 316 -42.27 5.79 26.04
C GLU A 316 -43.34 6.88 25.85
N ILE A 317 -43.63 7.31 24.61
CA ILE A 317 -44.77 8.22 24.33
C ILE A 317 -46.10 7.51 24.60
N GLY A 318 -46.20 6.21 24.29
CA GLY A 318 -47.41 5.42 24.52
C GLY A 318 -47.71 5.15 26.00
N ASP A 319 -46.70 5.30 26.86
CA ASP A 319 -46.79 5.17 28.32
C ASP A 319 -46.14 6.39 29.01
N PRO A 320 -46.91 7.47 29.28
CA PRO A 320 -46.40 8.76 29.78
C PRO A 320 -45.56 8.69 31.07
N TYR A 321 -45.55 7.55 31.77
CA TYR A 321 -44.82 7.34 33.03
C TYR A 321 -43.43 6.71 32.83
N VAL A 322 -43.11 6.30 31.61
CA VAL A 322 -41.88 5.57 31.26
C VAL A 322 -40.82 6.50 30.65
N ARG A 323 -41.05 7.82 30.59
CA ARG A 323 -40.06 8.74 30.01
C ARG A 323 -38.70 8.67 30.70
N GLY A 324 -37.66 8.35 29.92
CA GLY A 324 -36.29 8.14 30.37
C GLY A 324 -36.10 6.91 31.27
N HIS A 325 -37.10 6.04 31.40
CA HIS A 325 -37.02 4.81 32.19
C HIS A 325 -35.98 3.87 31.60
N SER A 326 -36.05 3.64 30.28
CA SER A 326 -35.17 2.69 29.60
C SER A 326 -33.69 3.07 29.76
N GLU A 327 -33.39 4.36 29.68
CA GLU A 327 -32.04 4.91 29.96
C GLU A 327 -31.61 4.73 31.42
N ARG A 328 -32.52 4.96 32.38
CA ARG A 328 -32.24 4.74 33.81
C ARG A 328 -32.05 3.26 34.15
N VAL A 329 -32.77 2.37 33.49
CA VAL A 329 -32.59 0.91 33.60
C VAL A 329 -31.22 0.51 33.05
N ALA A 330 -30.86 0.98 31.85
CA ALA A 330 -29.54 0.72 31.25
C ALA A 330 -28.39 1.21 32.15
N SER A 331 -28.50 2.44 32.67
CA SER A 331 -27.51 3.01 33.59
C SER A 331 -27.34 2.19 34.86
N ARG A 332 -28.44 1.73 35.46
CA ARG A 332 -28.39 0.89 36.67
C ARG A 332 -27.87 -0.51 36.37
N ALA A 333 -28.31 -1.14 35.28
CA ALA A 333 -27.84 -2.45 34.85
C ALA A 333 -26.31 -2.48 34.72
N LYS A 334 -25.73 -1.47 34.08
CA LYS A 334 -24.27 -1.33 33.97
C LYS A 334 -23.60 -1.24 35.34
N ARG A 335 -24.11 -0.38 36.23
CA ARG A 335 -23.57 -0.24 37.59
C ARG A 335 -23.71 -1.51 38.43
N ILE A 336 -24.81 -2.26 38.28
CA ILE A 336 -24.98 -3.56 38.94
C ILE A 336 -23.87 -4.51 38.48
N VAL A 337 -23.66 -4.63 37.16
CA VAL A 337 -22.63 -5.49 36.56
C VAL A 337 -21.22 -5.12 37.03
N ASP A 338 -20.90 -3.82 37.13
CA ASP A 338 -19.61 -3.35 37.64
C ASP A 338 -19.32 -3.84 39.08
N HIS A 339 -20.36 -4.12 39.86
CA HIS A 339 -20.28 -4.60 41.24
C HIS A 339 -20.49 -6.11 41.38
N MET A 340 -20.77 -6.82 40.29
CA MET A 340 -20.94 -8.27 40.31
C MET A 340 -19.59 -8.99 40.35
N ASN A 341 -19.62 -10.24 40.82
CA ASN A 341 -18.44 -11.11 40.81
C ASN A 341 -18.00 -11.39 39.36
N GLN A 342 -16.77 -10.99 39.03
CA GLN A 342 -16.24 -11.14 37.66
C GLN A 342 -16.07 -12.60 37.23
N GLY A 343 -15.71 -13.50 38.17
CA GLY A 343 -15.66 -14.94 37.90
C GLY A 343 -17.03 -15.53 37.58
N TYR A 344 -18.08 -15.05 38.25
CA TYR A 344 -19.46 -15.42 37.94
C TYR A 344 -19.85 -14.99 36.53
N LEU A 345 -19.59 -13.73 36.16
CA LEU A 345 -19.88 -13.21 34.81
C LEU A 345 -19.14 -14.02 33.74
N MET A 346 -17.83 -14.23 33.90
CA MET A 346 -17.03 -15.01 32.95
C MET A 346 -17.54 -16.44 32.75
N SER A 347 -18.05 -17.08 33.81
CA SER A 347 -18.59 -18.45 33.74
C SER A 347 -19.89 -18.57 32.93
N ARG A 348 -20.56 -17.44 32.64
CA ARG A 348 -21.85 -17.38 31.94
C ARG A 348 -21.76 -16.79 30.53
N GLY A 349 -20.55 -16.57 30.02
CA GLY A 349 -20.29 -16.00 28.69
C GLY A 349 -19.73 -14.58 28.76
N VAL A 350 -19.32 -14.05 27.61
CA VAL A 350 -18.82 -12.67 27.50
C VAL A 350 -20.01 -11.72 27.67
N MET A 351 -19.98 -10.90 28.71
CA MET A 351 -20.93 -9.81 28.88
C MET A 351 -20.48 -8.61 28.04
N ASP A 352 -21.01 -8.52 26.82
CA ASP A 352 -20.85 -7.32 26.00
C ASP A 352 -21.70 -6.19 26.62
N ALA A 353 -21.04 -5.12 27.06
CA ALA A 353 -21.68 -3.98 27.70
C ALA A 353 -22.62 -3.23 26.73
N GLY A 354 -22.29 -3.18 25.44
CA GLY A 354 -23.13 -2.56 24.41
C GLY A 354 -24.39 -3.38 24.15
N GLU A 355 -24.29 -4.70 24.11
CA GLU A 355 -25.47 -5.57 23.99
C GLU A 355 -26.38 -5.48 25.22
N LEU A 356 -25.83 -5.43 26.44
CA LEU A 356 -26.62 -5.22 27.66
C LEU A 356 -27.35 -3.87 27.62
N GLU A 357 -26.63 -2.79 27.28
CA GLU A 357 -27.22 -1.45 27.16
C GLU A 357 -28.37 -1.44 26.15
N MET A 358 -28.16 -2.04 24.98
CA MET A 358 -29.17 -2.14 23.93
C MET A 358 -30.40 -2.95 24.37
N ALA A 359 -30.17 -4.07 25.05
CA ALA A 359 -31.24 -4.90 25.61
C ALA A 359 -32.04 -4.12 26.66
N CYS A 360 -31.39 -3.35 27.54
CA CYS A 360 -32.06 -2.47 28.49
C CYS A 360 -32.87 -1.37 27.82
N LEU A 361 -32.35 -0.74 26.78
CA LEU A 361 -33.06 0.32 26.05
C LEU A 361 -34.32 -0.21 25.35
N LEU A 362 -34.25 -1.43 24.81
CA LEU A 362 -35.30 -2.01 23.98
C LEU A 362 -36.15 -3.07 24.69
N HIS A 363 -35.94 -3.38 25.98
CA HIS A 363 -36.62 -4.47 26.67
C HIS A 363 -38.15 -4.40 26.55
N ASP A 364 -38.69 -3.18 26.52
CA ASP A 364 -40.12 -2.89 26.45
C ASP A 364 -40.64 -2.59 25.02
N ILE A 365 -39.82 -2.72 23.97
CA ILE A 365 -40.21 -2.38 22.58
C ILE A 365 -41.47 -3.11 22.10
N GLY A 366 -41.73 -4.31 22.62
CA GLY A 366 -42.92 -5.09 22.31
C GLY A 366 -44.23 -4.48 22.83
N LYS A 367 -44.19 -3.47 23.70
CA LYS A 367 -45.39 -2.74 24.13
C LYS A 367 -46.08 -2.04 22.97
N LEU A 368 -45.38 -1.76 21.86
CA LEU A 368 -46.00 -1.27 20.61
C LEU A 368 -47.08 -2.21 20.05
N GLY A 369 -47.01 -3.51 20.36
CA GLY A 369 -48.02 -4.49 19.95
C GLY A 369 -49.16 -4.68 20.95
N VAL A 370 -49.18 -3.94 22.06
CA VAL A 370 -50.24 -3.98 23.07
C VAL A 370 -51.22 -2.83 22.81
N PRO A 371 -52.55 -3.07 22.75
CA PRO A 371 -53.50 -2.00 22.49
C PRO A 371 -53.43 -0.86 23.52
N ASP A 372 -53.49 0.40 23.07
CA ASP A 372 -53.53 1.59 23.95
C ASP A 372 -54.64 1.52 24.99
N SER A 373 -55.78 0.94 24.59
CA SER A 373 -56.92 0.72 25.46
C SER A 373 -56.63 -0.22 26.63
N VAL A 374 -55.53 -0.97 26.62
CA VAL A 374 -55.06 -1.84 27.71
C VAL A 374 -53.90 -1.19 28.47
N LEU A 375 -52.93 -0.60 27.75
CA LEU A 375 -51.76 0.04 28.37
C LEU A 375 -52.12 1.25 29.23
N ASN A 376 -53.05 2.09 28.79
CA ASN A 376 -53.37 3.38 29.44
C ASN A 376 -54.56 3.31 30.40
N GLN A 377 -54.96 2.12 30.85
CA GLN A 377 -56.13 1.99 31.71
C GLN A 377 -55.89 2.41 33.15
N ARG A 378 -56.97 2.92 33.77
CA ARG A 378 -56.97 3.41 35.15
C ARG A 378 -57.55 2.43 36.19
N HIS A 379 -57.88 1.22 35.78
CA HIS A 379 -58.46 0.19 36.63
C HIS A 379 -57.57 -1.05 36.68
N GLN A 380 -57.90 -1.97 37.59
CA GLN A 380 -57.18 -3.23 37.71
C GLN A 380 -57.50 -4.10 36.49
N LEU A 381 -56.45 -4.50 35.77
CA LEU A 381 -56.58 -5.26 34.53
C LEU A 381 -57.19 -6.64 34.79
N SER A 382 -58.08 -7.07 33.89
CA SER A 382 -58.58 -8.43 33.83
C SER A 382 -57.50 -9.44 33.42
N ASP A 383 -57.72 -10.72 33.66
CA ASP A 383 -56.80 -11.79 33.23
C ASP A 383 -56.57 -11.79 31.70
N SER A 384 -57.59 -11.44 30.93
CA SER A 384 -57.49 -11.29 29.47
C SER A 384 -56.62 -10.12 29.05
N GLU A 385 -56.71 -8.99 29.75
CA GLU A 385 -55.87 -7.81 29.49
C GLU A 385 -54.43 -8.05 29.93
N TRP A 386 -54.24 -8.70 31.08
CA TRP A 386 -52.92 -9.15 31.53
C TRP A 386 -52.25 -10.11 30.54
N SER A 387 -53.03 -11.00 29.93
CA SER A 387 -52.53 -11.90 28.89
C SER A 387 -52.03 -11.15 27.66
N LEU A 388 -52.60 -9.98 27.34
CA LEU A 388 -52.10 -9.13 26.25
C LEU A 388 -50.79 -8.44 26.64
N ILE A 389 -50.68 -7.92 27.86
CA ILE A 389 -49.43 -7.29 28.33
C ILE A 389 -48.29 -8.29 28.39
N ARG A 390 -48.52 -9.52 28.86
CA ARG A 390 -47.49 -10.57 28.97
C ARG A 390 -46.91 -11.02 27.63
N ARG A 391 -47.47 -10.58 26.50
CA ARG A 391 -46.93 -10.85 25.16
C ARG A 391 -45.80 -9.92 24.78
N HIS A 392 -45.62 -8.77 25.44
CA HIS A 392 -44.62 -7.79 25.01
C HIS A 392 -43.17 -8.31 25.02
N PRO A 393 -42.71 -9.22 25.90
CA PRO A 393 -41.34 -9.73 25.81
C PRO A 393 -41.16 -10.56 24.54
N HIS A 394 -42.17 -11.36 24.20
CA HIS A 394 -42.18 -12.16 22.98
C HIS A 394 -42.23 -11.29 21.72
N LEU A 395 -43.14 -10.31 21.66
CA LEU A 395 -43.24 -9.37 20.54
C LEU A 395 -41.97 -8.54 20.38
N GLY A 396 -41.39 -8.09 21.50
CA GLY A 396 -40.13 -7.34 21.49
C GLY A 396 -38.98 -8.17 20.94
N ALA A 397 -38.88 -9.43 21.36
CA ALA A 397 -37.91 -10.38 20.85
C ALA A 397 -38.06 -10.63 19.35
N GLU A 398 -39.30 -10.74 18.83
CA GLU A 398 -39.57 -10.87 17.39
C GLU A 398 -39.17 -9.61 16.61
N ILE A 399 -39.44 -8.41 17.14
CA ILE A 399 -39.05 -7.15 16.51
C ILE A 399 -37.53 -7.08 16.34
N VAL A 400 -36.77 -7.34 17.42
CA VAL A 400 -35.30 -7.21 17.37
C VAL A 400 -34.62 -8.36 16.63
N ALA A 401 -35.21 -9.57 16.62
CA ALA A 401 -34.66 -10.72 15.90
C ALA A 401 -34.58 -10.48 14.39
N ASN A 402 -35.45 -9.62 13.84
CA ASN A 402 -35.45 -9.26 12.43
C ASN A 402 -34.41 -8.19 12.05
N ILE A 403 -33.66 -7.66 13.03
CA ILE A 403 -32.64 -6.62 12.83
C ILE A 403 -31.27 -7.25 13.08
N GLY A 404 -30.44 -7.36 12.03
CA GLY A 404 -29.19 -8.12 12.08
C GLY A 404 -28.27 -7.77 13.26
N GLN A 405 -28.10 -6.48 13.56
CA GLN A 405 -27.27 -5.98 14.67
C GLN A 405 -27.89 -6.20 16.06
N LEU A 406 -29.20 -6.43 16.15
CA LEU A 406 -29.94 -6.62 17.41
C LEU A 406 -30.40 -8.06 17.64
N HIS A 407 -30.16 -8.96 16.68
CA HIS A 407 -30.56 -10.35 16.78
C HIS A 407 -29.98 -11.03 18.05
N GLY A 408 -28.74 -10.69 18.41
CA GLY A 408 -28.06 -11.23 19.59
C GLY A 408 -28.75 -10.93 20.93
N ILE A 409 -29.46 -9.81 21.03
CA ILE A 409 -30.16 -9.40 22.26
C ILE A 409 -31.60 -9.92 22.37
N SER A 410 -32.09 -10.65 21.35
CA SER A 410 -33.45 -11.18 21.32
C SER A 410 -33.79 -12.06 22.55
N PRO A 411 -32.92 -12.99 23.01
CA PRO A 411 -33.18 -13.77 24.22
C PRO A 411 -33.27 -12.89 25.47
N ASP A 412 -32.44 -11.86 25.56
CA ASP A 412 -32.40 -10.96 26.72
C ASP A 412 -33.70 -10.17 26.85
N ILE A 413 -34.25 -9.71 25.73
CA ILE A 413 -35.57 -9.05 25.67
C ILE A 413 -36.69 -10.06 25.91
N ARG A 414 -36.61 -11.29 25.38
CA ARG A 414 -37.67 -12.28 25.56
C ARG A 414 -37.86 -12.65 27.04
N HIS A 415 -36.76 -12.74 27.78
CA HIS A 415 -36.73 -13.37 29.10
C HIS A 415 -36.57 -12.40 30.27
N HIS A 416 -36.61 -11.08 30.05
CA HIS A 416 -36.44 -10.09 31.12
C HIS A 416 -37.56 -10.10 32.20
N HIS A 417 -38.65 -10.84 31.96
CA HIS A 417 -39.70 -11.11 32.94
C HIS A 417 -39.73 -12.56 33.45
N GLU A 418 -38.72 -13.36 33.12
CA GLU A 418 -38.50 -14.64 33.77
C GLU A 418 -38.10 -14.44 35.23
N ARG A 419 -38.44 -15.41 36.07
CA ARG A 419 -38.13 -15.38 37.51
C ARG A 419 -37.13 -16.46 37.83
N TRP A 420 -36.19 -16.17 38.73
CA TRP A 420 -35.17 -17.13 39.14
C TRP A 420 -35.75 -18.47 39.62
N ASP A 421 -36.95 -18.46 40.23
CA ASP A 421 -37.69 -19.63 40.70
C ASP A 421 -38.46 -20.41 39.62
N GLY A 422 -38.57 -19.88 38.40
CA GLY A 422 -39.34 -20.45 37.28
C GLY A 422 -40.81 -19.99 37.23
N GLY A 423 -41.25 -19.09 38.12
CA GLY A 423 -42.61 -18.55 38.13
C GLY A 423 -42.86 -17.41 37.14
N GLY A 424 -41.90 -17.13 36.27
CA GLY A 424 -41.92 -16.01 35.32
C GLY A 424 -42.62 -16.35 34.00
N TYR A 425 -42.41 -15.49 33.01
CA TYR A 425 -42.96 -15.65 31.65
C TYR A 425 -41.98 -15.03 30.64
N PRO A 426 -42.05 -15.40 29.34
CA PRO A 426 -43.08 -16.22 28.67
C PRO A 426 -42.86 -17.73 28.73
N ASP A 427 -41.65 -18.22 29.00
CA ASP A 427 -41.26 -19.62 28.81
C ASP A 427 -41.12 -20.39 30.14
N GLY A 428 -41.09 -19.69 31.29
CA GLY A 428 -40.99 -20.30 32.61
C GLY A 428 -39.58 -20.83 32.90
N LEU A 429 -38.56 -20.18 32.34
CA LEU A 429 -37.16 -20.54 32.55
C LEU A 429 -36.77 -20.33 34.02
N LYS A 430 -35.82 -21.14 34.49
CA LYS A 430 -35.41 -21.16 35.90
C LYS A 430 -33.90 -21.02 36.03
N GLY A 431 -33.48 -20.26 37.04
CA GLY A 431 -32.08 -20.15 37.42
C GLY A 431 -31.19 -19.72 36.24
N ASP A 432 -30.22 -20.57 35.94
CA ASP A 432 -29.21 -20.32 34.93
C ASP A 432 -29.67 -20.50 33.49
N ASP A 433 -30.83 -21.10 33.27
CA ASP A 433 -31.43 -21.19 31.94
C ASP A 433 -31.87 -19.80 31.44
N ILE A 434 -32.03 -18.84 32.36
CA ILE A 434 -32.33 -17.44 32.04
C ILE A 434 -31.03 -16.74 31.61
N PRO A 435 -31.00 -16.07 30.44
CA PRO A 435 -29.85 -15.26 30.02
C PRO A 435 -29.41 -14.28 31.11
N ILE A 436 -28.09 -14.14 31.31
CA ILE A 436 -27.55 -13.30 32.39
C ILE A 436 -27.96 -11.83 32.24
N LYS A 437 -28.01 -11.29 31.02
CA LYS A 437 -28.45 -9.91 30.79
C LYS A 437 -29.94 -9.75 31.11
N ALA A 438 -30.81 -10.71 30.76
CA ALA A 438 -32.22 -10.71 31.18
C ALA A 438 -32.38 -10.65 32.71
N ARG A 439 -31.56 -11.41 33.46
CA ARG A 439 -31.56 -11.38 34.93
C ARG A 439 -31.15 -10.02 35.50
N VAL A 440 -30.15 -9.38 34.88
CA VAL A 440 -29.73 -8.02 35.23
C VAL A 440 -30.81 -6.99 34.92
N ILE A 441 -31.43 -7.07 33.74
CA ILE A 441 -32.54 -6.20 33.32
C ILE A 441 -33.69 -6.30 34.33
N ALA A 442 -34.10 -7.51 34.72
CA ALA A 442 -35.20 -7.74 35.66
C ALA A 442 -34.98 -7.02 37.02
N VAL A 443 -33.76 -7.05 37.55
CA VAL A 443 -33.42 -6.35 38.81
C VAL A 443 -33.40 -4.83 38.61
N ALA A 444 -32.79 -4.36 37.52
CA ALA A 444 -32.68 -2.94 37.22
C ALA A 444 -34.05 -2.29 36.95
N ASP A 445 -34.93 -2.98 36.21
CA ASP A 445 -36.31 -2.58 35.94
C ASP A 445 -37.13 -2.55 37.24
N ALA A 446 -37.11 -3.62 38.05
CA ALA A 446 -37.81 -3.64 39.32
C ALA A 446 -37.37 -2.50 40.25
N PHE A 447 -36.07 -2.19 40.28
CA PHE A 447 -35.55 -1.05 41.03
C PHE A 447 -36.11 0.28 40.49
N ASP A 448 -36.03 0.55 39.18
CA ASP A 448 -36.55 1.80 38.60
C ASP A 448 -38.06 1.92 38.79
N ALA A 449 -38.80 0.84 38.56
CA ALA A 449 -40.22 0.73 38.80
C ALA A 449 -40.61 1.12 40.22
N MET A 450 -39.75 0.83 41.20
CA MET A 450 -39.98 1.18 42.58
C MET A 450 -39.56 2.60 42.97
N ALA A 451 -38.47 3.08 42.37
CA ALA A 451 -37.88 4.40 42.62
C ALA A 451 -38.56 5.53 41.83
N SER A 452 -39.29 5.22 40.76
CA SER A 452 -39.94 6.20 39.89
C SER A 452 -41.39 6.48 40.32
N PRO A 453 -41.89 7.71 40.14
CA PRO A 453 -43.28 8.06 40.43
C PRO A 453 -44.26 7.37 39.46
N ARG A 454 -45.38 6.83 39.98
CA ARG A 454 -46.47 6.23 39.19
C ARG A 454 -47.82 6.88 39.55
N VAL A 455 -48.83 6.76 38.69
CA VAL A 455 -50.20 7.30 38.89
C VAL A 455 -50.77 7.02 40.28
N TYR A 456 -50.53 5.82 40.78
CA TYR A 456 -51.13 5.31 42.02
C TYR A 456 -50.12 5.21 43.17
N ARG A 457 -48.86 5.61 42.97
CA ARG A 457 -47.79 5.36 43.94
C ARG A 457 -46.67 6.40 43.88
N GLN A 458 -46.35 6.97 45.03
CA GLN A 458 -45.13 7.77 45.20
C GLN A 458 -43.88 6.88 45.12
N PRO A 459 -42.72 7.43 44.73
CA PRO A 459 -41.42 6.78 44.86
C PRO A 459 -41.23 6.17 46.25
N MET A 460 -40.73 4.94 46.31
CA MET A 460 -40.37 4.33 47.59
C MET A 460 -39.02 4.86 48.08
N PRO A 461 -38.80 5.01 49.40
CA PRO A 461 -37.48 5.30 49.95
C PRO A 461 -36.49 4.19 49.62
N LEU A 462 -35.24 4.56 49.30
CA LEU A 462 -34.18 3.62 48.92
C LEU A 462 -34.03 2.42 49.88
N PRO A 463 -34.03 2.58 51.22
CA PRO A 463 -33.95 1.43 52.13
C PRO A 463 -35.09 0.42 51.97
N VAL A 464 -36.30 0.88 51.61
CA VAL A 464 -37.46 0.03 51.39
C VAL A 464 -37.32 -0.74 50.08
N ILE A 465 -36.85 -0.09 49.02
CA ILE A 465 -36.59 -0.72 47.71
C ILE A 465 -35.57 -1.83 47.85
N VAL A 466 -34.46 -1.53 48.54
CA VAL A 466 -33.36 -2.46 48.77
C VAL A 466 -33.83 -3.67 49.58
N ASP A 467 -34.61 -3.45 50.64
CA ASP A 467 -35.16 -4.53 51.47
C ASP A 467 -36.13 -5.42 50.68
N GLU A 468 -36.98 -4.83 49.81
CA GLU A 468 -37.89 -5.59 48.96
C GLU A 468 -37.14 -6.46 47.94
N ILE A 469 -36.17 -5.89 47.22
CA ILE A 469 -35.36 -6.66 46.26
C ILE A 469 -34.59 -7.78 46.96
N ARG A 470 -34.04 -7.51 48.15
CA ARG A 470 -33.31 -8.50 48.95
C ARG A 470 -34.20 -9.67 49.36
N LYS A 471 -35.45 -9.42 49.78
CA LYS A 471 -36.42 -10.47 50.12
C LYS A 471 -36.76 -11.38 48.95
N GLN A 472 -36.69 -10.86 47.72
CA GLN A 472 -36.97 -11.60 46.50
C GLN A 472 -35.73 -12.27 45.88
N SER A 473 -34.57 -12.20 46.55
CA SER A 473 -33.35 -12.90 46.15
C SER A 473 -33.54 -14.42 46.22
N GLY A 474 -33.24 -15.12 45.12
CA GLY A 474 -33.42 -16.57 45.01
C GLY A 474 -34.86 -17.00 44.71
N SER A 475 -35.82 -16.07 44.63
CA SER A 475 -37.18 -16.30 44.13
C SER A 475 -37.39 -15.56 42.81
N GLN A 476 -37.64 -14.26 42.84
CA GLN A 476 -37.80 -13.46 41.63
C GLN A 476 -36.46 -13.20 40.95
N PHE A 477 -35.44 -12.88 41.75
CA PHE A 477 -34.18 -12.36 41.25
C PHE A 477 -33.01 -13.31 41.50
N ASP A 478 -32.05 -13.30 40.56
CA ASP A 478 -30.77 -13.98 40.71
C ASP A 478 -30.01 -13.41 41.93
N PRO A 479 -29.64 -14.24 42.92
CA PRO A 479 -28.89 -13.79 44.08
C PRO A 479 -27.60 -13.03 43.75
N GLN A 480 -26.87 -13.44 42.71
CA GLN A 480 -25.61 -12.79 42.33
C GLN A 480 -25.83 -11.40 41.74
N VAL A 481 -26.93 -11.19 41.03
CA VAL A 481 -27.32 -9.87 40.52
C VAL A 481 -27.79 -8.98 41.66
N VAL A 482 -28.55 -9.52 42.62
CA VAL A 482 -28.95 -8.80 43.83
C VAL A 482 -27.72 -8.38 44.64
N ASP A 483 -26.72 -9.25 44.81
CA ASP A 483 -25.47 -8.91 45.49
C ASP A 483 -24.75 -7.75 44.79
N GLY A 484 -24.70 -7.74 43.45
CA GLY A 484 -24.17 -6.62 42.68
C GLY A 484 -24.93 -5.31 42.92
N LEU A 485 -26.28 -5.36 42.97
CA LEU A 485 -27.10 -4.20 43.34
C LEU A 485 -26.78 -3.71 44.76
N MET A 486 -26.59 -4.62 45.73
CA MET A 486 -26.24 -4.24 47.10
C MET A 486 -24.88 -3.54 47.17
N GLY A 487 -23.90 -4.02 46.39
CA GLY A 487 -22.61 -3.35 46.22
C GLY A 487 -22.77 -1.94 45.68
N MET A 488 -23.52 -1.79 44.58
CA MET A 488 -23.79 -0.50 43.95
C MET A 488 -24.44 0.52 44.90
N VAL A 489 -25.40 0.07 45.73
CA VAL A 489 -26.11 0.96 46.67
C VAL A 489 -25.25 1.30 47.88
N GLY A 490 -24.34 0.44 48.31
CA GLY A 490 -23.43 0.72 49.43
C GLY A 490 -22.46 1.89 49.18
N GLU A 491 -22.27 2.26 47.91
CA GLU A 491 -21.43 3.39 47.49
C GLU A 491 -22.21 4.72 47.31
N MET A 492 -23.54 4.70 47.40
CA MET A 492 -24.42 5.87 47.27
C MET A 492 -24.72 6.50 48.63
#